data_AF-A0A7Y2DUL3-F1
#
_entry.id   AF-A0A7Y2DUL3-F1
#
_cell.length_a   1.000
_cell.length_b   1.000
_cell.length_c   1.000
_cell.angle_alpha   90.00
_cell.angle_beta   90.00
_cell.angle_gamma   90.00
#
_symmetry.space_group_name_H-M   'P 1'
#
loop_
_entity.id
_entity.type
_entity.pdbx_description
1 polymer ?
#
loop_
_entity_poly.entity_id
_entity_poly.type
_entity_poly.pdbx_seq_one_letter_code
_entity_poly.pdbx_strand_id
1 'polypeptide(L)'
;MEILPIKRKKIDALLKQCRHLNIFPFHLEQYYPKTEPHPVADILEDLMPDVIDQLHEMSDEKIRTFVESLPAETKYLIDLRTNESTDDTKLERIAFKYIVALIQREYISFKKIVSADLNESEVLKIYPEIAELLDKDGLLNIDQRFQMFDGGIKYKHHFFHYHQFLRRGYVSNPNFDFLGRFIRYYLESNKTNTFRVAIDHTRIMPKEFFAHMFERGGWFGPPFNREKLDDPREIGLFVVERRRPSLFDADGKLDRTEFLWSFRNGIKTFQIEEISNSEYFHDPYYINRFVHSERDTADQNLRHFDGAVKIYLNNHYEDRISSRITDSARSFKKIKLFRLDGEINLDRWIDLIAMFFRGNEMIIEYFDPDLFEETFGNKIRQYQESLG
;
A
#
# COMPACT_ATOMS: atom_id res chain seq x y z
N MET A 1 -25.48 6.36 5.63
CA MET A 1 -25.59 6.86 4.24
C MET A 1 -26.81 6.26 3.59
N GLU A 2 -27.81 7.10 3.32
CA GLU A 2 -28.94 6.73 2.47
C GLU A 2 -28.44 6.46 1.05
N ILE A 3 -28.98 5.43 0.39
CA ILE A 3 -28.54 5.02 -0.94
C ILE A 3 -29.63 5.41 -1.94
N LEU A 4 -29.32 6.35 -2.83
CA LEU A 4 -30.17 6.68 -3.96
C LEU A 4 -30.28 5.46 -4.89
N PRO A 5 -31.45 5.18 -5.50
CA PRO A 5 -31.63 4.13 -6.48
C PRO A 5 -30.86 4.42 -7.78
N ILE A 6 -29.54 4.29 -7.74
CA ILE A 6 -28.65 4.40 -8.90
C ILE A 6 -28.42 3.01 -9.47
N LYS A 7 -28.30 2.93 -10.80
CA LYS A 7 -27.90 1.71 -11.53
C LYS A 7 -26.54 1.23 -11.02
N ARG A 8 -26.55 0.25 -10.11
CA ARG A 8 -25.34 -0.29 -9.45
C ARG A 8 -24.25 -0.70 -10.45
N LYS A 9 -24.65 -1.26 -11.59
CA LYS A 9 -23.75 -1.63 -12.70
C LYS A 9 -22.89 -0.46 -13.20
N LYS A 10 -23.44 0.76 -13.27
CA LYS A 10 -22.70 1.96 -13.70
C LYS A 10 -21.67 2.40 -12.64
N ILE A 11 -22.05 2.35 -11.36
CA ILE A 11 -21.14 2.63 -10.24
C ILE A 11 -19.99 1.61 -10.20
N ASP A 12 -20.28 0.32 -10.39
CA ASP A 12 -19.25 -0.71 -10.43
C ASP A 12 -18.34 -0.56 -11.66
N ALA A 13 -18.89 -0.13 -12.81
CA ALA A 13 -18.10 0.18 -14.00
C ALA A 13 -17.17 1.39 -13.77
N LEU A 14 -17.67 2.47 -13.17
CA LEU A 14 -16.88 3.63 -12.78
C LEU A 14 -15.75 3.23 -11.81
N LEU A 15 -16.08 2.48 -10.76
CA LEU A 15 -15.10 1.97 -9.80
C LEU A 15 -14.01 1.14 -10.48
N LYS A 16 -14.41 0.26 -11.42
CA LYS A 16 -13.47 -0.57 -12.19
C LYS A 16 -12.52 0.30 -13.00
N GLN A 17 -13.04 1.32 -13.71
CA GLN A 17 -12.21 2.24 -14.48
C GLN A 17 -11.27 3.08 -13.59
N CYS A 18 -11.76 3.61 -12.47
CA CYS A 18 -10.91 4.32 -11.50
C CYS A 18 -9.73 3.47 -11.05
N ARG A 19 -9.96 2.18 -10.74
CA ARG A 19 -8.91 1.26 -10.31
C ARG A 19 -7.92 0.94 -11.42
N HIS A 20 -8.41 0.66 -12.63
CA HIS A 20 -7.57 0.38 -13.80
C HIS A 20 -6.66 1.55 -14.16
N LEU A 21 -7.20 2.77 -14.14
CA LEU A 21 -6.49 3.99 -14.48
C LEU A 21 -5.76 4.63 -13.29
N ASN A 22 -5.83 4.03 -12.10
CA ASN A 22 -5.26 4.55 -10.85
C ASN A 22 -5.74 5.99 -10.52
N ILE A 23 -6.99 6.28 -10.83
CA ILE A 23 -7.64 7.56 -10.51
C ILE A 23 -8.25 7.43 -9.12
N PHE A 24 -7.66 8.13 -8.16
CA PHE A 24 -8.24 8.20 -6.82
C PHE A 24 -9.57 8.96 -6.87
N PRO A 25 -10.63 8.53 -6.15
CA PRO A 25 -11.98 9.07 -6.33
C PRO A 25 -12.10 10.58 -6.11
N PHE A 26 -11.25 11.16 -5.27
CA PHE A 26 -11.16 12.61 -5.08
C PHE A 26 -10.82 13.36 -6.37
N HIS A 27 -10.04 12.77 -7.28
CA HIS A 27 -9.64 13.38 -8.55
C HIS A 27 -10.66 13.23 -9.68
N LEU A 28 -11.82 12.61 -9.42
CA LEU A 28 -12.86 12.46 -10.45
C LEU A 28 -13.35 13.79 -11.00
N GLU A 29 -13.23 14.88 -10.23
CA GLU A 29 -13.69 16.22 -10.63
C GLU A 29 -12.92 16.77 -11.84
N GLN A 30 -11.73 16.24 -12.12
CA GLN A 30 -10.95 16.59 -13.31
C GLN A 30 -11.55 16.04 -14.60
N TYR A 31 -12.49 15.09 -14.49
CA TYR A 31 -13.10 14.37 -15.61
C TYR A 31 -14.57 14.72 -15.80
N TYR A 32 -15.11 15.69 -15.05
CA TYR A 32 -16.50 16.12 -15.17
C TYR A 32 -16.63 17.65 -14.94
N PRO A 33 -17.30 18.40 -15.85
CA PRO A 33 -17.87 17.93 -17.12
C PRO A 33 -16.77 17.47 -18.08
N LYS A 34 -17.12 16.59 -19.01
CA LYS A 34 -16.16 16.02 -19.96
C LYS A 34 -15.63 17.12 -20.90
N THR A 35 -14.33 17.35 -20.85
CA THR A 35 -13.63 18.26 -21.76
C THR A 35 -12.86 17.51 -22.85
N GLU A 36 -12.43 16.29 -22.55
CA GLU A 36 -11.67 15.42 -23.45
C GLU A 36 -12.16 13.97 -23.36
N PRO A 37 -11.97 13.14 -24.41
CA PRO A 37 -12.32 11.72 -24.36
C PRO A 37 -11.56 10.98 -23.25
N HIS A 38 -12.29 10.45 -22.27
CA HIS A 38 -11.70 9.69 -21.19
C HIS A 38 -12.69 8.63 -20.66
N PRO A 39 -12.29 7.37 -20.43
CA PRO A 39 -13.22 6.29 -20.06
C PRO A 39 -14.05 6.57 -18.80
N VAL A 40 -13.48 7.31 -17.85
CA VAL A 40 -14.18 7.73 -16.62
C VAL A 40 -15.16 8.86 -16.89
N ALA A 41 -14.82 9.81 -17.77
CA ALA A 41 -15.68 10.95 -18.10
C ALA A 41 -16.96 10.46 -18.79
N ASP A 42 -16.83 9.50 -19.72
CA ASP A 42 -17.98 8.89 -20.42
C ASP A 42 -19.00 8.28 -19.44
N ILE A 43 -18.50 7.61 -18.38
CA ILE A 43 -19.37 6.98 -17.37
C ILE A 43 -19.98 8.04 -16.44
N LEU A 44 -19.25 9.11 -16.12
CA LEU A 44 -19.75 10.21 -15.30
C LEU A 44 -20.87 10.98 -16.03
N GLU A 45 -20.71 11.29 -17.31
CA GLU A 45 -21.75 11.95 -18.12
C GLU A 45 -23.07 11.16 -18.14
N ASP A 46 -22.99 9.83 -18.15
CA ASP A 46 -24.17 8.95 -18.12
C ASP A 46 -24.72 8.71 -16.71
N LEU A 47 -23.91 8.92 -15.66
CA LEU A 47 -24.35 8.76 -14.26
C LEU A 47 -24.96 10.03 -13.68
N MET A 48 -24.38 11.19 -13.99
CA MET A 48 -24.72 12.45 -13.32
C MET A 48 -26.20 12.84 -13.49
N PRO A 49 -26.80 12.81 -14.70
CA PRO A 49 -28.23 13.12 -14.87
C PRO A 49 -29.14 12.21 -14.05
N ASP A 50 -28.88 10.89 -14.03
CA ASP A 50 -29.66 9.91 -13.25
C ASP A 50 -29.69 10.26 -11.75
N VAL A 51 -28.63 10.89 -11.21
CA VAL A 51 -28.54 11.29 -9.79
C VAL A 51 -29.16 12.67 -9.55
N ILE A 52 -28.90 13.61 -10.45
CA ILE A 52 -29.45 14.97 -10.39
C ILE A 52 -30.98 14.92 -10.43
N ASP A 53 -31.56 14.14 -11.35
CA ASP A 53 -33.01 13.97 -11.46
C ASP A 53 -33.63 13.44 -10.16
N GLN A 54 -32.98 12.46 -9.53
CA GLN A 54 -33.42 11.93 -8.24
C GLN A 54 -33.37 12.95 -7.12
N LEU A 55 -32.37 13.84 -7.12
CA LEU A 55 -32.28 14.91 -6.15
C LEU A 55 -33.33 16.00 -6.41
N HIS A 56 -33.66 16.30 -7.67
CA HIS A 56 -34.74 17.23 -8.04
C HIS A 56 -36.11 16.77 -7.54
N GLU A 57 -36.36 15.47 -7.48
CA GLU A 57 -37.60 14.90 -6.96
C GLU A 57 -37.70 15.00 -5.41
N MET A 58 -36.63 15.40 -4.73
CA MET A 58 -36.61 15.53 -3.27
C MET A 58 -36.98 16.93 -2.81
N SER A 59 -37.63 17.02 -1.65
CA SER A 59 -37.77 18.30 -0.95
C SER A 59 -36.42 18.77 -0.39
N ASP A 60 -36.26 20.09 -0.22
CA ASP A 60 -35.05 20.67 0.38
C ASP A 60 -34.70 20.07 1.74
N GLU A 61 -35.71 19.74 2.56
CA GLU A 61 -35.52 19.07 3.86
C GLU A 61 -34.91 17.68 3.67
N LYS A 62 -35.44 16.90 2.72
CA LYS A 62 -34.92 15.56 2.42
C LYS A 62 -33.50 15.62 1.87
N ILE A 63 -33.18 16.61 1.05
CA ILE A 63 -31.81 16.83 0.53
C ILE A 63 -30.85 17.14 1.69
N ARG A 64 -31.26 17.98 2.64
CA ARG A 64 -30.44 18.26 3.84
C ARG A 64 -30.18 16.99 4.65
N THR A 65 -31.22 16.20 4.94
CA THR A 65 -31.08 14.91 5.63
C THR A 65 -30.18 13.94 4.87
N PHE A 66 -30.33 13.88 3.55
CA PHE A 66 -29.50 13.06 2.68
C PHE A 66 -28.02 13.45 2.78
N VAL A 67 -27.70 14.74 2.63
CA VAL A 67 -26.32 15.25 2.75
C VAL A 67 -25.78 14.98 4.14
N GLU A 68 -26.56 15.19 5.21
CA GLU A 68 -26.13 14.89 6.57
C GLU A 68 -25.80 13.41 6.81
N SER A 69 -26.39 12.52 6.01
CA SER A 69 -26.11 11.08 6.04
C SER A 69 -24.81 10.67 5.34
N LEU A 70 -24.16 11.59 4.60
CA LEU A 70 -22.89 11.35 3.91
C LEU A 70 -21.69 11.34 4.87
N PRO A 71 -20.56 10.72 4.47
CA PRO A 71 -19.32 10.76 5.27
C PRO A 71 -18.86 12.19 5.57
N ALA A 72 -18.26 12.41 6.74
CA ALA A 72 -17.90 13.75 7.22
C ALA A 72 -17.00 14.52 6.23
N GLU A 73 -16.04 13.84 5.63
CA GLU A 73 -15.15 14.36 4.58
C GLU A 73 -15.91 14.79 3.32
N THR A 74 -16.99 14.07 2.97
CA THR A 74 -17.84 14.43 1.83
C THR A 74 -18.70 15.64 2.16
N LYS A 75 -19.26 15.68 3.38
CA LYS A 75 -20.07 16.80 3.86
C LYS A 75 -19.29 18.10 3.90
N TYR A 76 -18.03 18.06 4.34
CA TYR A 76 -17.16 19.24 4.36
C TYR A 76 -17.00 19.88 2.97
N LEU A 77 -17.04 19.07 1.91
CA LEU A 77 -16.93 19.52 0.52
C LEU A 77 -18.28 19.99 -0.08
N ILE A 78 -19.39 19.80 0.64
CA ILE A 78 -20.72 20.25 0.24
C ILE A 78 -21.07 21.44 1.13
N ASP A 79 -20.94 22.66 0.59
CA ASP A 79 -21.32 23.85 1.35
C ASP A 79 -22.84 23.94 1.48
N LEU A 80 -23.36 23.63 2.67
CA LEU A 80 -24.77 23.79 3.05
C LEU A 80 -25.06 25.12 3.76
N ARG A 81 -24.05 25.98 3.99
CA ARG A 81 -24.18 27.18 4.84
C ARG A 81 -24.90 28.34 4.15
N THR A 82 -25.12 28.26 2.85
CA THR A 82 -25.90 29.26 2.13
C THR A 82 -27.39 28.90 2.17
N ASN A 83 -28.23 29.84 2.60
CA ASN A 83 -29.69 29.82 2.43
C ASN A 83 -30.11 29.99 0.95
N GLU A 84 -29.18 29.77 0.02
CA GLU A 84 -29.45 29.74 -1.40
C GLU A 84 -30.37 28.56 -1.70
N SER A 85 -31.42 28.85 -2.48
CA SER A 85 -32.32 27.87 -3.06
C SER A 85 -31.52 26.74 -3.69
N THR A 86 -32.10 25.55 -3.70
CA THR A 86 -31.54 24.35 -4.33
C THR A 86 -31.50 24.52 -5.85
N ASP A 87 -30.54 25.31 -6.33
CA ASP A 87 -30.31 25.52 -7.75
C ASP A 87 -29.61 24.31 -8.37
N ASP A 88 -29.68 24.21 -9.70
CA ASP A 88 -29.15 23.08 -10.46
C ASP A 88 -27.64 22.87 -10.18
N THR A 89 -26.90 23.96 -9.96
CA THR A 89 -25.46 23.93 -9.62
C THR A 89 -25.19 23.25 -8.28
N LYS A 90 -26.01 23.53 -7.27
CA LYS A 90 -25.91 22.92 -5.94
C LYS A 90 -26.26 21.43 -6.00
N LEU A 91 -27.28 21.05 -6.75
CA LEU A 91 -27.67 19.66 -6.95
C LEU A 91 -26.60 18.87 -7.69
N GLU A 92 -26.01 19.44 -8.73
CA GLU A 92 -24.90 18.83 -9.46
C GLU A 92 -23.71 18.59 -8.53
N ARG A 93 -23.35 19.56 -7.69
CA ARG A 93 -22.28 19.39 -6.69
C ARG A 93 -22.59 18.28 -5.69
N ILE A 94 -23.83 18.21 -5.19
CA ILE A 94 -24.25 17.15 -4.25
C ILE A 94 -24.20 15.78 -4.94
N ALA A 95 -24.75 15.67 -6.15
CA ALA A 95 -24.74 14.45 -6.96
C ALA A 95 -23.31 13.95 -7.17
N PHE A 96 -22.41 14.85 -7.58
CA PHE A 96 -21.02 14.53 -7.83
C PHE A 96 -20.31 14.02 -6.57
N LYS A 97 -20.41 14.77 -5.46
CA LYS A 97 -19.75 14.38 -4.19
C LYS A 97 -20.37 13.10 -3.62
N TYR A 98 -21.65 12.84 -3.86
CA TYR A 98 -22.27 11.56 -3.52
C TYR A 98 -21.68 10.39 -4.33
N ILE A 99 -21.50 10.53 -5.65
CA ILE A 99 -20.84 9.52 -6.47
C ILE A 99 -19.40 9.29 -5.99
N VAL A 100 -18.64 10.36 -5.71
CA VAL A 100 -17.28 10.24 -5.15
C VAL A 100 -17.28 9.43 -3.86
N ALA A 101 -18.21 9.70 -2.94
CA ALA A 101 -18.33 8.96 -1.68
C ALA A 101 -18.65 7.47 -1.90
N LEU A 102 -19.55 7.15 -2.85
CA LEU A 102 -19.87 5.77 -3.23
C LEU A 102 -18.64 5.03 -3.76
N ILE A 103 -17.88 5.66 -4.66
CA ILE A 103 -16.67 5.06 -5.25
C ILE A 103 -15.58 4.94 -4.19
N GLN A 104 -15.34 5.98 -3.38
CA GLN A 104 -14.30 6.00 -2.35
C GLN A 104 -14.41 4.85 -1.37
N ARG A 105 -15.62 4.59 -0.85
CA ARG A 105 -15.87 3.49 0.08
C ARG A 105 -15.43 2.14 -0.45
N GLU A 106 -15.71 1.87 -1.73
CA GLU A 106 -15.36 0.59 -2.36
C GLU A 106 -13.91 0.61 -2.89
N TYR A 107 -13.38 1.76 -3.30
CA TYR A 107 -12.03 1.90 -3.85
C TYR A 107 -10.96 1.48 -2.84
N ILE A 108 -11.14 1.87 -1.58
CA ILE A 108 -10.20 1.58 -0.48
C ILE A 108 -10.46 0.23 0.20
N SER A 109 -11.42 -0.57 -0.25
CA SER A 109 -11.70 -1.85 0.40
C SER A 109 -10.60 -2.88 0.12
N PHE A 110 -10.09 -3.44 1.22
CA PHE A 110 -9.07 -4.48 1.27
C PHE A 110 -9.63 -5.88 1.15
N LYS A 111 -10.93 -6.11 1.40
CA LYS A 111 -11.55 -7.44 1.28
C LYS A 111 -11.20 -8.13 -0.05
N LYS A 112 -11.37 -7.42 -1.17
CA LYS A 112 -11.04 -7.94 -2.52
C LYS A 112 -9.55 -8.17 -2.74
N ILE A 113 -8.70 -7.37 -2.11
CA ILE A 113 -7.24 -7.51 -2.21
C ILE A 113 -6.78 -8.74 -1.42
N VAL A 114 -7.28 -8.89 -0.19
CA VAL A 114 -6.95 -10.01 0.69
C VAL A 114 -7.52 -11.31 0.15
N SER A 115 -8.71 -11.30 -0.46
CA SER A 115 -9.36 -12.48 -1.03
C SER A 115 -9.08 -12.69 -2.52
N ALA A 116 -8.14 -11.96 -3.12
CA ALA A 116 -7.89 -12.04 -4.55
C ALA A 116 -7.56 -13.48 -4.98
N ASP A 117 -8.29 -13.96 -5.99
CA ASP A 117 -8.08 -15.23 -6.67
C ASP A 117 -7.50 -14.98 -8.06
N LEU A 118 -6.46 -15.74 -8.42
CA LEU A 118 -5.84 -15.67 -9.74
C LEU A 118 -6.83 -16.06 -10.86
N ASN A 119 -7.83 -16.91 -10.57
CA ASN A 119 -8.88 -17.25 -11.54
C ASN A 119 -9.74 -16.03 -11.94
N GLU A 120 -9.80 -15.01 -11.08
CA GLU A 120 -10.53 -13.78 -11.36
C GLU A 120 -9.63 -12.67 -11.93
N SER A 121 -8.34 -12.94 -12.16
CA SER A 121 -7.36 -11.93 -12.55
C SER A 121 -7.71 -11.25 -13.87
N GLU A 122 -7.84 -9.93 -13.85
CA GLU A 122 -8.00 -9.10 -15.05
C GLU A 122 -6.73 -9.13 -15.92
N VAL A 123 -5.55 -9.27 -15.30
CA VAL A 123 -4.28 -9.43 -16.02
C VAL A 123 -4.27 -10.75 -16.79
N LEU A 124 -4.59 -11.88 -16.15
CA LEU A 124 -4.56 -13.19 -16.81
C LEU A 124 -5.70 -13.39 -17.82
N LYS A 125 -6.83 -12.69 -17.68
CA LYS A 125 -7.87 -12.66 -18.71
C LYS A 125 -7.38 -12.05 -20.03
N ILE A 126 -6.50 -11.05 -19.96
CA ILE A 126 -5.96 -10.34 -21.13
C ILE A 126 -4.67 -11.00 -21.63
N TYR A 127 -3.81 -11.46 -20.72
CA TYR A 127 -2.54 -12.11 -21.02
C TYR A 127 -2.40 -13.44 -20.25
N PRO A 128 -3.07 -14.52 -20.70
CA PRO A 128 -3.03 -15.82 -20.03
C PRO A 128 -1.60 -16.36 -19.89
N GLU A 129 -0.70 -16.05 -20.82
CA GLU A 129 0.71 -16.46 -20.82
C GLU A 129 1.50 -15.96 -19.62
N ILE A 130 1.02 -14.93 -18.92
CA ILE A 130 1.65 -14.42 -17.69
C ILE A 130 1.56 -15.44 -16.55
N ALA A 131 0.58 -16.35 -16.57
CA ALA A 131 0.42 -17.37 -15.54
C ALA A 131 1.67 -18.26 -15.39
N GLU A 132 2.37 -18.55 -16.49
CA GLU A 132 3.61 -19.35 -16.48
C GLU A 132 4.79 -18.62 -15.83
N LEU A 133 4.67 -17.31 -15.60
CA LEU A 133 5.70 -16.45 -15.05
C LEU A 133 5.47 -16.11 -13.58
N LEU A 134 4.34 -16.56 -13.03
CA LEU A 134 4.04 -16.45 -11.62
C LEU A 134 4.68 -17.62 -10.88
N ASP A 135 5.35 -17.34 -9.76
CA ASP A 135 5.76 -18.40 -8.86
C ASP A 135 4.58 -18.91 -8.00
N LYS A 136 4.84 -19.91 -7.16
CA LYS A 136 3.84 -20.50 -6.27
C LYS A 136 3.22 -19.50 -5.27
N ASP A 137 3.90 -18.39 -5.00
CA ASP A 137 3.44 -17.34 -4.10
C ASP A 137 2.67 -16.24 -4.87
N GLY A 138 2.52 -16.38 -6.19
CA GLY A 138 1.86 -15.41 -7.08
C GLY A 138 2.76 -14.24 -7.48
N LEU A 139 4.07 -14.32 -7.26
CA LEU A 139 5.00 -13.26 -7.66
C LEU A 139 5.38 -13.38 -9.13
N LEU A 140 5.33 -12.27 -9.86
CA LEU A 140 5.78 -12.20 -11.23
C LEU A 140 7.31 -12.25 -11.29
N ASN A 141 7.85 -13.25 -11.99
CA ASN A 141 9.26 -13.34 -12.29
C ASN A 141 9.65 -12.30 -13.35
N ILE A 142 10.53 -11.37 -12.98
CA ILE A 142 10.92 -10.27 -13.86
C ILE A 142 12.07 -10.70 -14.76
N ASP A 143 11.90 -10.45 -16.05
CA ASP A 143 12.91 -10.64 -17.07
C ASP A 143 12.83 -9.57 -18.17
N GLN A 144 13.54 -9.80 -19.27
CA GLN A 144 13.67 -8.86 -20.39
C GLN A 144 12.35 -8.53 -21.10
N ARG A 145 11.27 -9.29 -20.87
CA ARG A 145 9.94 -9.01 -21.45
C ARG A 145 9.25 -7.83 -20.77
N PHE A 146 9.69 -7.46 -19.57
CA PHE A 146 9.08 -6.43 -18.75
C PHE A 146 9.94 -5.19 -18.69
N GLN A 147 9.30 -4.03 -18.88
CA GLN A 147 9.93 -2.74 -18.60
C GLN A 147 9.35 -2.19 -17.30
N MET A 148 10.15 -2.20 -16.23
CA MET A 148 9.70 -1.72 -14.93
C MET A 148 9.79 -0.20 -14.82
N PHE A 149 8.75 0.39 -14.24
CA PHE A 149 8.69 1.77 -13.74
C PHE A 149 8.28 1.72 -12.28
N ASP A 150 8.59 2.73 -11.48
CA ASP A 150 8.19 2.79 -10.07
C ASP A 150 6.66 2.91 -9.91
N GLY A 151 5.95 3.39 -10.92
CA GLY A 151 4.49 3.40 -11.02
C GLY A 151 3.82 2.11 -11.52
N GLY A 152 4.56 1.20 -12.14
CA GLY A 152 4.02 -0.05 -12.67
C GLY A 152 4.96 -0.76 -13.66
N ILE A 153 4.54 -1.92 -14.16
CA ILE A 153 5.34 -2.74 -15.07
C ILE A 153 4.69 -2.74 -16.45
N LYS A 154 5.39 -2.21 -17.45
CA LYS A 154 4.90 -2.21 -18.84
C LYS A 154 5.10 -3.59 -19.46
N TYR A 155 4.01 -4.11 -20.03
CA TYR A 155 3.98 -5.33 -20.83
C TYR A 155 3.06 -5.15 -22.04
N LYS A 156 3.62 -5.26 -23.25
CA LYS A 156 2.92 -5.04 -24.53
C LYS A 156 2.16 -3.70 -24.54
N HIS A 157 0.83 -3.73 -24.58
CA HIS A 157 -0.05 -2.55 -24.67
C HIS A 157 -0.56 -2.06 -23.31
N HIS A 158 -0.11 -2.64 -22.21
CA HIS A 158 -0.63 -2.34 -20.89
C HIS A 158 0.47 -2.12 -19.85
N PHE A 159 0.10 -1.51 -18.73
CA PHE A 159 0.82 -1.48 -17.48
C PHE A 159 0.13 -2.38 -16.46
N PHE A 160 0.91 -3.23 -15.81
CA PHE A 160 0.53 -3.96 -14.62
C PHE A 160 0.82 -3.09 -13.41
N HIS A 161 -0.17 -2.93 -12.53
CA HIS A 161 0.03 -2.25 -11.26
C HIS A 161 0.80 -3.16 -10.31
N TYR A 162 1.68 -2.58 -9.49
CA TYR A 162 2.19 -3.31 -8.33
C TYR A 162 1.05 -3.62 -7.37
N HIS A 163 1.21 -4.70 -6.61
CA HIS A 163 0.22 -5.12 -5.62
C HIS A 163 -0.12 -3.97 -4.65
N GLN A 164 -1.39 -3.88 -4.23
CA GLN A 164 -1.90 -2.79 -3.38
C GLN A 164 -1.05 -2.55 -2.12
N PHE A 165 -0.51 -3.62 -1.52
CA PHE A 165 0.33 -3.54 -0.33
C PHE A 165 1.76 -3.00 -0.55
N LEU A 166 2.15 -2.73 -1.80
CA LEU A 166 3.37 -1.97 -2.12
C LEU A 166 3.10 -0.45 -2.24
N ARG A 167 1.88 0.01 -1.94
CA ARG A 167 1.53 1.45 -1.89
C ARG A 167 1.71 2.03 -0.50
N ARG A 168 1.99 3.33 -0.41
CA ARG A 168 2.05 4.05 0.87
C ARG A 168 0.69 4.00 1.57
N GLY A 169 0.69 3.61 2.84
CA GLY A 169 -0.52 3.40 3.65
C GLY A 169 -1.51 2.43 3.01
N TYR A 170 -1.04 1.61 2.07
CA TYR A 170 -1.81 0.67 1.27
C TYR A 170 -2.97 1.26 0.46
N VAL A 171 -3.10 2.59 0.33
CA VAL A 171 -4.20 3.25 -0.40
C VAL A 171 -3.72 4.32 -1.38
N SER A 172 -2.54 4.89 -1.16
CA SER A 172 -2.00 6.02 -1.91
C SER A 172 -1.21 5.57 -3.15
N ASN A 173 -0.26 6.39 -3.59
CA ASN A 173 0.70 6.08 -4.64
C ASN A 173 1.54 4.85 -4.27
N PRO A 174 2.11 4.15 -5.27
CA PRO A 174 3.15 3.16 -5.05
C PRO A 174 4.27 3.72 -4.16
N ASN A 175 4.93 2.85 -3.38
CA ASN A 175 6.13 3.20 -2.63
C ASN A 175 7.29 3.40 -3.62
N PHE A 176 7.33 4.59 -4.25
CA PHE A 176 8.31 4.93 -5.29
C PHE A 176 9.75 4.82 -4.79
N ASP A 177 10.00 5.11 -3.50
CA ASP A 177 11.35 5.00 -2.92
C ASP A 177 11.82 3.54 -2.90
N PHE A 178 10.96 2.62 -2.43
CA PHE A 178 11.26 1.19 -2.46
C PHE A 178 11.37 0.66 -3.89
N LEU A 179 10.36 0.93 -4.72
CA LEU A 179 10.28 0.39 -6.07
C LEU A 179 11.39 0.93 -6.97
N GLY A 180 11.74 2.21 -6.87
CA GLY A 180 12.84 2.81 -7.60
C GLY A 180 14.19 2.17 -7.26
N ARG A 181 14.46 1.89 -5.98
CA ARG A 181 15.68 1.19 -5.54
C ARG A 181 15.67 -0.28 -5.96
N PHE A 182 14.52 -0.95 -5.87
CA PHE A 182 14.34 -2.33 -6.32
C PHE A 182 14.63 -2.47 -7.82
N ILE A 183 14.06 -1.58 -8.64
CA ILE A 183 14.26 -1.55 -10.10
C ILE A 183 15.71 -1.25 -10.44
N ARG A 184 16.31 -0.25 -9.78
CA ARG A 184 17.72 0.08 -9.99
C ARG A 184 18.60 -1.14 -9.70
N TYR A 185 18.34 -1.84 -8.60
CA TYR A 185 19.14 -3.01 -8.25
C TYR A 185 18.91 -4.18 -9.22
N TYR A 186 17.69 -4.37 -9.71
CA TYR A 186 17.42 -5.31 -10.81
C TYR A 186 18.27 -4.98 -12.04
N LEU A 187 18.28 -3.73 -12.50
CA LEU A 187 19.06 -3.32 -13.67
C LEU A 187 20.57 -3.52 -13.48
N GLU A 188 21.07 -3.35 -12.26
CA GLU A 188 22.47 -3.52 -11.91
C GLU A 188 22.89 -5.01 -11.79
N SER A 189 21.97 -5.91 -11.42
CA SER A 189 22.33 -7.27 -10.98
C SER A 189 21.48 -8.42 -11.53
N ASN A 190 20.62 -8.19 -12.52
CA ASN A 190 19.78 -9.24 -13.12
C ASN A 190 20.53 -10.42 -13.78
N LYS A 191 21.86 -10.36 -13.87
CA LYS A 191 22.71 -11.47 -14.32
C LYS A 191 23.06 -12.46 -13.22
N THR A 192 23.12 -12.00 -11.98
CA THR A 192 23.48 -12.81 -10.80
C THR A 192 22.31 -13.01 -9.84
N ASN A 193 21.28 -12.17 -9.96
CA ASN A 193 20.11 -12.15 -9.09
C ASN A 193 18.81 -12.34 -9.88
N THR A 194 17.89 -13.10 -9.28
CA THR A 194 16.51 -13.23 -9.75
C THR A 194 15.60 -12.33 -8.93
N PHE A 195 14.70 -11.60 -9.61
CA PHE A 195 13.77 -10.66 -8.99
C PHE A 195 12.34 -11.07 -9.29
N ARG A 196 11.52 -11.14 -8.24
CA ARG A 196 10.08 -11.35 -8.36
C ARG A 196 9.33 -10.29 -7.57
N VAL A 197 8.19 -9.86 -8.10
CA VAL A 197 7.36 -8.81 -7.47
C VAL A 197 5.89 -9.09 -7.69
N ALA A 198 5.06 -8.79 -6.69
CA ALA A 198 3.63 -8.98 -6.75
C ALA A 198 2.99 -7.88 -7.60
N ILE A 199 2.07 -8.28 -8.47
CA ILE A 199 1.24 -7.38 -9.26
C ILE A 199 -0.20 -7.38 -8.72
N ASP A 200 -0.94 -6.29 -8.95
CA ASP A 200 -2.36 -6.24 -8.64
C ASP A 200 -3.15 -6.92 -9.77
N HIS A 201 -3.58 -8.15 -9.52
CA HIS A 201 -4.36 -8.94 -10.47
C HIS A 201 -5.74 -8.37 -10.78
N THR A 202 -6.22 -7.39 -10.01
CA THR A 202 -7.51 -6.70 -10.22
C THR A 202 -7.39 -5.43 -11.05
N ARG A 203 -6.15 -5.00 -11.38
CA ARG A 203 -5.89 -3.75 -12.11
C ARG A 203 -4.98 -3.96 -13.31
N ILE A 204 -5.40 -3.44 -14.46
CA ILE A 204 -4.60 -3.35 -15.66
C ILE A 204 -4.91 -2.02 -16.36
N MET A 205 -3.88 -1.32 -16.83
CA MET A 205 -4.02 0.00 -17.44
C MET A 205 -3.55 -0.04 -18.89
N PRO A 206 -4.30 0.50 -19.87
CA PRO A 206 -3.75 0.73 -21.20
C PRO A 206 -2.58 1.71 -21.14
N LYS A 207 -1.51 1.45 -21.90
CA LYS A 207 -0.25 2.21 -21.79
C LYS A 207 -0.38 3.70 -22.10
N GLU A 208 -1.38 4.10 -22.88
CA GLU A 208 -1.69 5.48 -23.24
C GLU A 208 -2.17 6.33 -22.06
N PHE A 209 -2.71 5.71 -21.00
CA PHE A 209 -3.13 6.40 -19.78
C PHE A 209 -2.05 6.43 -18.69
N PHE A 210 -0.90 5.79 -18.93
CA PHE A 210 0.19 5.82 -17.96
C PHE A 210 0.87 7.18 -17.95
N ALA A 211 0.67 7.92 -16.86
CA ALA A 211 1.43 9.12 -16.54
C ALA A 211 2.49 8.78 -15.48
N HIS A 212 3.77 8.96 -15.83
CA HIS A 212 4.86 8.77 -14.87
C HIS A 212 4.83 9.92 -13.85
N MET A 213 4.55 9.59 -12.60
CA MET A 213 4.61 10.52 -11.48
C MET A 213 5.90 10.29 -10.71
N PHE A 214 6.53 11.37 -10.24
CA PHE A 214 7.70 11.30 -9.37
C PHE A 214 7.38 12.04 -8.08
N GLU A 215 7.41 11.34 -6.95
CA GLU A 215 7.39 11.94 -5.63
C GLU A 215 8.83 12.06 -5.12
N ARG A 216 9.20 13.22 -4.58
CA ARG A 216 10.52 13.43 -3.96
C ARG A 216 10.35 13.47 -2.45
N GLY A 217 10.73 12.40 -1.77
CA GLY A 217 10.85 12.31 -0.32
C GLY A 217 12.25 11.85 0.06
N GLY A 218 12.82 12.43 1.12
CA GLY A 218 14.08 11.95 1.68
C GLY A 218 13.80 10.89 2.73
N TRP A 219 14.08 9.62 2.43
CA TRP A 219 14.21 8.57 3.43
C TRP A 219 15.51 7.82 3.16
N PHE A 220 16.31 7.61 4.20
CA PHE A 220 17.60 6.94 4.10
C PHE A 220 17.69 5.85 5.16
N GLY A 221 18.31 4.72 4.78
CA GLY A 221 18.69 3.69 5.71
C GLY A 221 20.09 3.99 6.26
N PRO A 222 20.34 3.77 7.55
CA PRO A 222 21.68 3.90 8.08
C PRO A 222 22.64 2.81 7.61
N PRO A 223 23.97 2.98 7.82
CA PRO A 223 24.92 1.88 7.80
C PRO A 223 24.59 0.83 8.87
N PHE A 224 24.96 -0.44 8.63
CA PHE A 224 24.76 -1.54 9.57
C PHE A 224 26.10 -2.12 10.03
N ASN A 225 26.20 -2.52 11.29
CA ASN A 225 27.38 -3.22 11.80
C ASN A 225 27.51 -4.63 11.20
N ARG A 226 28.43 -4.77 10.23
CA ARG A 226 28.63 -5.99 9.46
C ARG A 226 29.38 -7.09 10.21
N GLU A 227 30.15 -6.74 11.23
CA GLU A 227 31.07 -7.66 11.92
C GLU A 227 30.32 -8.82 12.60
N LYS A 228 29.05 -8.60 12.94
CA LYS A 228 28.18 -9.56 13.63
C LYS A 228 27.36 -10.44 12.70
N LEU A 229 27.41 -10.21 11.39
CA LEU A 229 26.56 -10.93 10.43
C LEU A 229 26.88 -12.41 10.37
N ASP A 230 28.16 -12.77 10.45
CA ASP A 230 28.60 -14.16 10.28
C ASP A 230 28.85 -14.87 11.62
N ASP A 231 28.76 -14.19 12.77
CA ASP A 231 28.86 -14.83 14.08
C ASP A 231 27.60 -15.69 14.34
N PRO A 232 27.72 -17.03 14.48
CA PRO A 232 26.60 -17.91 14.78
C PRO A 232 25.95 -17.68 16.15
N ARG A 233 26.63 -16.96 17.06
CA ARG A 233 26.18 -16.66 18.42
C ARG A 233 25.42 -15.35 18.52
N GLU A 234 25.61 -14.44 17.57
CA GLU A 234 24.84 -13.19 17.47
C GLU A 234 23.45 -13.49 16.88
N ILE A 235 22.63 -14.18 17.66
CA ILE A 235 21.26 -14.57 17.38
C ILE A 235 20.34 -14.06 18.50
N GLY A 236 19.03 -14.07 18.27
CA GLY A 236 18.04 -13.70 19.27
C GLY A 236 17.01 -12.72 18.75
N LEU A 237 16.07 -12.40 19.64
CA LEU A 237 15.01 -11.45 19.40
C LEU A 237 15.39 -10.09 19.98
N PHE A 238 15.35 -9.07 19.14
CA PHE A 238 15.41 -7.67 19.53
C PHE A 238 14.04 -7.05 19.30
N VAL A 239 13.58 -6.30 20.29
CA VAL A 239 12.30 -5.59 20.21
C VAL A 239 12.58 -4.13 20.44
N VAL A 240 12.17 -3.30 19.50
CA VAL A 240 12.22 -1.85 19.63
C VAL A 240 10.78 -1.37 19.70
N GLU A 241 10.42 -0.71 20.79
CA GLU A 241 9.09 -0.13 20.99
C GLU A 241 9.07 1.32 20.50
N ARG A 242 7.96 1.75 19.91
CA ARG A 242 7.81 3.12 19.47
C ARG A 242 7.70 4.05 20.67
N ARG A 243 8.58 5.05 20.75
CA ARG A 243 8.50 6.12 21.75
C ARG A 243 7.21 6.92 21.52
N ARG A 244 6.39 7.09 22.56
CA ARG A 244 5.11 7.81 22.46
C ARG A 244 5.11 9.11 23.26
N PRO A 245 4.39 10.15 22.80
CA PRO A 245 3.82 10.30 21.45
C PRO A 245 4.90 10.35 20.35
N SER A 246 4.61 9.84 19.14
CA SER A 246 5.60 9.77 18.04
C SER A 246 5.31 10.81 16.96
N LEU A 247 6.39 11.42 16.44
CA LEU A 247 6.34 12.31 15.28
C LEU A 247 5.88 11.59 13.99
N PHE A 248 5.94 10.25 13.98
CA PHE A 248 5.63 9.40 12.83
C PHE A 248 4.23 8.76 12.90
N ASP A 249 3.40 9.12 13.88
CA ASP A 249 2.06 8.53 14.01
C ASP A 249 1.13 8.89 12.83
N ALA A 250 1.47 9.93 12.06
CA ALA A 250 0.81 10.25 10.80
C ALA A 250 1.11 9.25 9.66
N ASP A 251 2.28 8.59 9.68
CA ASP A 251 2.70 7.62 8.66
C ASP A 251 2.23 6.19 8.96
N GLY A 252 1.79 5.94 10.18
CA GLY A 252 1.23 4.68 10.66
C GLY A 252 1.25 4.63 12.17
N LYS A 253 0.29 3.98 12.81
CA LYS A 253 0.27 3.87 14.28
C LYS A 253 0.96 2.59 14.74
N LEU A 254 2.29 2.59 14.73
CA LEU A 254 3.08 1.43 15.16
C LEU A 254 3.13 1.31 16.69
N ASP A 255 3.22 0.08 17.17
CA ASP A 255 3.47 -0.28 18.56
C ASP A 255 4.95 -0.59 18.77
N ARG A 256 5.47 -1.54 17.99
CA ARG A 256 6.86 -2.00 18.06
C ARG A 256 7.31 -2.64 16.75
N THR A 257 8.62 -2.85 16.63
CA THR A 257 9.22 -3.68 15.58
C THR A 257 10.04 -4.78 16.22
N GLU A 258 9.85 -6.01 15.74
CA GLU A 258 10.54 -7.19 16.22
C GLU A 258 11.54 -7.67 15.18
N PHE A 259 12.79 -7.84 15.59
CA PHE A 259 13.92 -8.29 14.77
C PHE A 259 14.42 -9.61 15.31
N LEU A 260 14.33 -10.68 14.53
CA LEU A 260 14.75 -12.02 14.94
C LEU A 260 15.91 -12.50 14.08
N TRP A 261 17.04 -12.77 14.71
CA TRP A 261 18.13 -13.55 14.13
C TRP A 261 18.07 -14.98 14.65
N SER A 262 18.22 -15.94 13.76
CA SER A 262 18.40 -17.36 14.09
C SER A 262 19.49 -17.97 13.23
N PHE A 263 20.07 -19.08 13.70
CA PHE A 263 21.13 -19.77 12.97
C PHE A 263 20.87 -21.28 12.98
N ARG A 264 20.90 -21.89 11.79
CA ARG A 264 20.73 -23.34 11.63
C ARG A 264 21.46 -23.81 10.38
N ASN A 265 22.25 -24.88 10.51
CA ASN A 265 22.91 -25.56 9.39
C ASN A 265 23.74 -24.62 8.50
N GLY A 266 24.52 -23.70 9.09
CA GLY A 266 25.36 -22.74 8.33
C GLY A 266 24.59 -21.54 7.76
N ILE A 267 23.27 -21.48 7.98
CA ILE A 267 22.42 -20.41 7.46
C ILE A 267 21.95 -19.55 8.61
N LYS A 268 22.25 -18.26 8.52
CA LYS A 268 21.70 -17.24 9.40
C LYS A 268 20.44 -16.68 8.77
N THR A 269 19.34 -16.73 9.51
CA THR A 269 18.05 -16.22 9.08
C THR A 269 17.73 -14.95 9.84
N PHE A 270 17.30 -13.92 9.13
CA PHE A 270 16.83 -12.66 9.68
C PHE A 270 15.35 -12.45 9.37
N GLN A 271 14.60 -12.01 10.36
CA GLN A 271 13.19 -11.67 10.20
C GLN A 271 12.89 -10.33 10.85
N ILE A 272 12.06 -9.53 10.19
CA ILE A 272 11.49 -8.30 10.76
C ILE A 272 9.99 -8.41 10.68
N GLU A 273 9.28 -8.05 11.75
CA GLU A 273 7.84 -7.78 11.71
C GLU A 273 7.54 -6.45 12.40
N GLU A 274 6.84 -5.55 11.72
CA GLU A 274 6.26 -4.39 12.38
C GLU A 274 4.93 -4.78 13.01
N ILE A 275 4.65 -4.26 14.20
CA ILE A 275 3.39 -4.48 14.90
C ILE A 275 2.70 -3.14 15.02
N SER A 276 1.49 -3.04 14.47
CA SER A 276 0.66 -1.85 14.61
C SER A 276 -0.13 -1.88 15.93
N ASN A 277 -0.58 -0.73 16.40
CA ASN A 277 -1.51 -0.71 17.53
C ASN A 277 -2.90 -1.23 17.13
N SER A 278 -3.77 -1.50 18.12
CA SER A 278 -5.11 -2.08 17.89
C SER A 278 -6.10 -1.14 17.19
N GLU A 279 -5.78 0.14 17.06
CA GLU A 279 -6.59 1.13 16.35
C GLU A 279 -6.22 1.27 14.87
N TYR A 280 -5.13 0.64 14.44
CA TYR A 280 -4.64 0.73 13.08
C TYR A 280 -5.01 -0.52 12.28
N PHE A 281 -6.18 -0.44 11.64
CA PHE A 281 -6.74 -1.51 10.84
C PHE A 281 -7.36 -0.98 9.56
N HIS A 282 -7.51 -1.87 8.58
CA HIS A 282 -8.07 -1.60 7.27
C HIS A 282 -9.16 -2.62 6.94
N ASP A 283 -10.41 -2.17 6.79
CA ASP A 283 -11.60 -3.06 6.80
C ASP A 283 -11.62 -3.93 8.11
N PRO A 284 -11.71 -5.29 8.13
CA PRO A 284 -11.53 -6.05 9.37
C PRO A 284 -10.07 -6.51 9.60
N TYR A 285 -9.10 -5.97 8.86
CA TYR A 285 -7.75 -6.52 8.79
C TYR A 285 -6.72 -5.66 9.51
N TYR A 286 -5.87 -6.33 10.29
CA TYR A 286 -4.62 -5.79 10.79
C TYR A 286 -3.49 -6.27 9.89
N ILE A 287 -2.65 -5.36 9.41
CA ILE A 287 -1.68 -5.64 8.35
C ILE A 287 -0.29 -5.22 8.83
N ASN A 288 0.59 -6.21 8.97
CA ASN A 288 1.96 -6.03 9.42
C ASN A 288 2.91 -6.30 8.25
N ARG A 289 3.77 -5.34 7.86
CA ARG A 289 4.90 -5.62 6.97
C ARG A 289 5.88 -6.60 7.64
N PHE A 290 6.41 -7.50 6.82
CA PHE A 290 7.29 -8.57 7.24
C PHE A 290 8.41 -8.76 6.24
N VAL A 291 9.64 -8.96 6.72
CA VAL A 291 10.80 -9.33 5.91
C VAL A 291 11.38 -10.64 6.40
N HIS A 292 11.87 -11.45 5.46
CA HIS A 292 12.69 -12.64 5.74
C HIS A 292 13.94 -12.60 4.85
N SER A 293 15.08 -13.00 5.40
CA SER A 293 16.33 -13.10 4.66
C SER A 293 17.19 -14.25 5.13
N GLU A 294 17.97 -14.82 4.23
CA GLU A 294 18.94 -15.88 4.54
C GLU A 294 20.33 -15.46 4.09
N ARG A 295 21.28 -15.63 5.01
CA ARG A 295 22.69 -15.45 4.78
C ARG A 295 23.41 -16.78 4.96
N ASP A 296 24.14 -17.19 3.95
CA ASP A 296 25.11 -18.27 4.07
C ASP A 296 26.36 -17.73 4.76
N THR A 297 26.69 -18.26 5.93
CA THR A 297 27.83 -17.74 6.72
C THR A 297 29.17 -18.27 6.22
N ALA A 298 29.18 -19.39 5.48
CA ALA A 298 30.41 -19.91 4.89
C ALA A 298 30.80 -19.10 3.66
N ASP A 299 29.83 -18.84 2.78
CA ASP A 299 30.03 -18.06 1.56
C ASP A 299 29.93 -16.54 1.79
N GLN A 300 29.59 -16.13 3.02
CA GLN A 300 29.36 -14.73 3.40
C GLN A 300 28.38 -14.00 2.47
N ASN A 301 27.38 -14.73 1.96
CA ASN A 301 26.47 -14.26 0.93
C ASN A 301 25.02 -14.20 1.44
N LEU A 302 24.34 -13.07 1.21
CA LEU A 302 22.90 -13.00 1.34
C LEU A 302 22.29 -13.66 0.09
N ARG A 303 21.65 -14.82 0.27
CA ARG A 303 21.20 -15.64 -0.85
C ARG A 303 19.71 -15.53 -1.13
N HIS A 304 18.96 -15.03 -0.17
CA HIS A 304 17.51 -14.94 -0.22
C HIS A 304 17.04 -13.73 0.58
N PHE A 305 16.10 -12.98 0.01
CA PHE A 305 15.45 -11.83 0.65
C PHE A 305 14.02 -11.72 0.11
N ASP A 306 13.03 -11.83 0.99
CA ASP A 306 11.64 -11.57 0.62
C ASP A 306 10.95 -10.62 1.60
N GLY A 307 9.97 -9.89 1.05
CA GLY A 307 9.08 -9.04 1.81
C GLY A 307 7.65 -9.47 1.59
N ALA A 308 6.85 -9.37 2.64
CA ALA A 308 5.46 -9.79 2.67
C ALA A 308 4.66 -8.85 3.58
N VAL A 309 3.35 -9.03 3.57
CA VAL A 309 2.49 -8.60 4.67
C VAL A 309 1.87 -9.82 5.34
N LYS A 310 1.82 -9.80 6.67
CA LYS A 310 1.02 -10.71 7.49
C LYS A 310 -0.28 -10.02 7.85
N ILE A 311 -1.38 -10.71 7.61
CA ILE A 311 -2.74 -10.21 7.77
C ILE A 311 -3.40 -10.98 8.89
N TYR A 312 -4.02 -10.26 9.82
CA TYR A 312 -4.72 -10.80 10.98
C TYR A 312 -6.15 -10.28 11.01
N LEU A 313 -7.04 -11.09 11.57
CA LEU A 313 -8.38 -10.67 11.98
C LEU A 313 -8.34 -10.29 13.46
N ASN A 314 -9.32 -9.53 13.92
CA ASN A 314 -9.34 -8.97 15.28
C ASN A 314 -9.00 -9.97 16.39
N ASN A 315 -9.69 -11.12 16.42
CA ASN A 315 -9.47 -12.16 17.42
C ASN A 315 -8.05 -12.73 17.43
N HIS A 316 -7.37 -12.79 16.28
CA HIS A 316 -5.98 -13.27 16.18
C HIS A 316 -4.95 -12.15 16.37
N TYR A 317 -5.37 -10.90 16.21
CA TYR A 317 -4.47 -9.77 16.36
C TYR A 317 -4.20 -9.44 17.83
N GLU A 318 -5.18 -9.65 18.72
CA GLU A 318 -4.99 -9.56 20.17
C GLU A 318 -3.91 -10.54 20.67
N ASP A 319 -3.91 -11.77 20.15
CA ASP A 319 -2.83 -12.72 20.40
C ASP A 319 -1.52 -12.23 19.80
N ARG A 320 -1.55 -11.71 18.56
CA ARG A 320 -0.32 -11.24 17.90
C ARG A 320 0.33 -10.08 18.65
N ILE A 321 -0.43 -9.07 19.07
CA ILE A 321 0.08 -7.89 19.77
C ILE A 321 0.59 -8.22 21.18
N SER A 322 0.09 -9.29 21.82
CA SER A 322 0.56 -9.77 23.13
C SER A 322 1.70 -10.80 23.04
N SER A 323 1.92 -11.39 21.87
CA SER A 323 2.98 -12.37 21.59
C SER A 323 4.27 -11.77 21.02
N ARG A 324 5.37 -12.55 21.04
CA ARG A 324 6.60 -12.28 20.28
C ARG A 324 6.58 -13.07 18.97
N ILE A 325 7.34 -12.62 17.96
CA ILE A 325 7.50 -13.30 16.67
C ILE A 325 7.88 -14.80 16.81
N THR A 326 8.62 -15.16 17.86
CA THR A 326 9.01 -16.54 18.20
C THR A 326 7.83 -17.46 18.55
N ASP A 327 6.78 -16.88 19.15
CA ASP A 327 5.61 -17.59 19.68
C ASP A 327 4.32 -17.12 19.00
N SER A 328 4.46 -16.44 17.86
CA SER A 328 3.38 -15.65 17.28
C SER A 328 2.23 -16.51 16.76
N ALA A 329 1.01 -16.01 16.99
CA ALA A 329 -0.19 -16.57 16.38
C ALA A 329 -0.05 -16.60 14.85
N ARG A 330 -0.55 -17.68 14.24
CA ARG A 330 -0.57 -17.84 12.79
C ARG A 330 -1.41 -16.70 12.18
N SER A 331 -0.82 -15.93 11.26
CA SER A 331 -1.56 -14.93 10.49
C SER A 331 -2.70 -15.58 9.71
N PHE A 332 -3.84 -14.90 9.61
CA PHE A 332 -4.96 -15.30 8.74
C PHE A 332 -4.50 -15.50 7.30
N LYS A 333 -3.68 -14.58 6.78
CA LYS A 333 -3.04 -14.72 5.46
C LYS A 333 -1.66 -14.08 5.46
N LYS A 334 -0.70 -14.67 4.76
CA LYS A 334 0.59 -14.04 4.42
C LYS A 334 0.62 -13.83 2.92
N ILE A 335 0.82 -12.59 2.48
CA ILE A 335 0.93 -12.24 1.06
C ILE A 335 2.34 -11.76 0.79
N LYS A 336 3.09 -12.51 -0.03
CA LYS A 336 4.43 -12.12 -0.45
C LYS A 336 4.32 -11.00 -1.47
N LEU A 337 5.20 -10.01 -1.38
CA LEU A 337 5.17 -8.80 -2.21
C LEU A 337 6.37 -8.70 -3.13
N PHE A 338 7.52 -9.19 -2.70
CA PHE A 338 8.71 -9.26 -3.54
C PHE A 338 9.63 -10.37 -3.05
N ARG A 339 10.54 -10.80 -3.91
CA ARG A 339 11.58 -11.77 -3.62
C ARG A 339 12.81 -11.54 -4.48
N LEU A 340 13.98 -11.62 -3.85
CA LEU A 340 15.29 -11.63 -4.49
C LEU A 340 16.00 -12.91 -4.08
N ASP A 341 16.64 -13.58 -5.02
CA ASP A 341 17.55 -14.69 -4.76
C ASP A 341 18.82 -14.52 -5.59
N GLY A 342 19.98 -14.89 -5.03
CA GLY A 342 21.27 -14.87 -5.73
C GLY A 342 22.43 -14.35 -4.88
N GLU A 343 23.23 -13.44 -5.44
CA GLU A 343 24.29 -12.70 -4.77
C GLU A 343 23.78 -11.32 -4.33
N ILE A 344 23.09 -11.29 -3.19
CA ILE A 344 22.43 -10.07 -2.71
C ILE A 344 23.47 -9.20 -2.00
N ASN A 345 23.68 -8.00 -2.54
CA ASN A 345 24.56 -7.01 -1.97
C ASN A 345 23.99 -6.51 -0.64
N LEU A 346 24.83 -6.52 0.39
CA LEU A 346 24.43 -6.16 1.75
C LEU A 346 23.91 -4.71 1.87
N ASP A 347 24.53 -3.75 1.20
CA ASP A 347 24.09 -2.35 1.23
C ASP A 347 22.73 -2.19 0.55
N ARG A 348 22.53 -2.86 -0.59
CA ARG A 348 21.24 -2.91 -1.28
C ARG A 348 20.17 -3.57 -0.41
N TRP A 349 20.52 -4.61 0.34
CA TRP A 349 19.62 -5.28 1.27
C TRP A 349 19.15 -4.35 2.41
N ILE A 350 20.07 -3.65 3.09
CA ILE A 350 19.72 -2.67 4.14
C ILE A 350 18.83 -1.57 3.57
N ASP A 351 19.22 -1.04 2.41
CA ASP A 351 18.53 0.06 1.74
C ASP A 351 17.09 -0.31 1.33
N LEU A 352 16.89 -1.52 0.80
CA LEU A 352 15.57 -2.03 0.47
C LEU A 352 14.71 -2.27 1.72
N ILE A 353 15.28 -2.78 2.81
CA ILE A 353 14.57 -2.92 4.09
C ILE A 353 14.10 -1.56 4.59
N ALA A 354 15.00 -0.58 4.63
CA ALA A 354 14.69 0.77 5.11
C ALA A 354 13.56 1.44 4.31
N MET A 355 13.54 1.27 2.99
CA MET A 355 12.46 1.84 2.16
C MET A 355 11.18 1.02 2.20
N PHE A 356 11.26 -0.30 2.33
CA PHE A 356 10.07 -1.14 2.48
C PHE A 356 9.32 -0.80 3.76
N PHE A 357 10.05 -0.55 4.85
CA PHE A 357 9.54 -0.08 6.14
C PHE A 357 9.55 1.45 6.29
N ARG A 358 9.45 2.23 5.19
CA ARG A 358 9.33 3.70 5.26
C ARG A 358 8.26 4.12 6.28
N GLY A 359 8.56 5.15 7.08
CA GLY A 359 7.71 5.62 8.19
C GLY A 359 7.89 4.85 9.51
N ASN A 360 8.80 3.88 9.56
CA ASN A 360 9.16 3.14 10.77
C ASN A 360 10.58 3.52 11.22
N GLU A 361 10.65 4.43 12.18
CA GLU A 361 11.88 4.95 12.79
C GLU A 361 12.66 3.88 13.58
N MET A 362 11.98 2.82 14.04
CA MET A 362 12.61 1.73 14.79
C MET A 362 13.55 0.89 13.92
N ILE A 363 13.36 0.92 12.60
CA ILE A 363 14.33 0.35 11.65
C ILE A 363 15.65 1.11 11.75
N ILE A 364 15.60 2.44 11.81
CA ILE A 364 16.80 3.27 11.94
C ILE A 364 17.43 3.02 13.31
N GLU A 365 16.65 3.05 14.39
CA GLU A 365 17.13 2.78 15.75
C GLU A 365 17.81 1.40 15.87
N TYR A 366 17.33 0.38 15.15
CA TYR A 366 17.96 -0.94 15.16
C TYR A 366 19.27 -0.99 14.37
N PHE A 367 19.28 -0.45 13.16
CA PHE A 367 20.44 -0.54 12.27
C PHE A 367 21.56 0.43 12.68
N ASP A 368 21.22 1.61 13.24
CA ASP A 368 22.15 2.65 13.70
C ASP A 368 21.51 3.54 14.78
N PRO A 369 21.69 3.16 16.06
CA PRO A 369 21.18 3.92 17.20
C PRO A 369 21.74 5.35 17.29
N ASP A 370 22.98 5.57 16.87
CA ASP A 370 23.64 6.88 16.97
C ASP A 370 23.02 7.85 15.96
N LEU A 371 22.82 7.42 14.72
CA LEU A 371 22.09 8.22 13.72
C LEU A 371 20.66 8.50 14.18
N PHE A 372 19.97 7.52 14.76
CA PHE A 372 18.63 7.73 15.27
C PHE A 372 18.60 8.85 16.32
N GLU A 373 19.54 8.81 17.27
CA GLU A 373 19.64 9.81 18.33
C GLU A 373 20.00 11.21 17.77
N GLU A 374 20.92 11.28 16.81
CA GLU A 374 21.28 12.52 16.12
C GLU A 374 20.10 13.12 15.34
N THR A 375 19.38 12.28 14.59
CA THR A 375 18.35 12.73 13.63
C THR A 375 17.02 13.03 14.31
N PHE A 376 16.62 12.21 15.29
CA PHE A 376 15.28 12.20 15.87
C PHE A 376 15.26 12.40 17.38
N GLY A 377 16.31 12.00 18.11
CA GLY A 377 16.31 11.98 19.59
C GLY A 377 15.89 13.30 20.22
N ASN A 378 16.51 14.42 19.80
CA ASN A 378 16.17 15.75 20.30
C ASN A 378 14.74 16.19 19.94
N LYS A 379 14.29 15.92 18.71
CA LYS A 379 12.95 16.32 18.24
C LYS A 379 11.85 15.56 18.95
N ILE A 380 12.07 14.26 19.18
CA ILE A 380 11.12 13.42 19.92
C ILE A 380 10.99 13.94 21.36
N ARG A 381 12.10 14.21 22.06
CA ARG A 381 12.07 14.76 23.42
C ARG A 381 11.31 16.09 23.49
N GLN A 382 11.62 17.03 22.61
CA GLN A 382 10.93 18.33 22.55
C GLN A 382 9.43 18.18 22.28
N TYR A 383 9.04 17.28 21.38
CA TYR A 383 7.65 17.02 21.07
C TYR A 383 6.89 16.44 22.28
N GLN A 384 7.49 15.48 22.98
CA GLN A 384 6.91 14.90 24.20
C GLN A 384 6.75 15.94 25.30
N GLU A 385 7.75 16.81 25.50
CA GLU A 385 7.67 17.94 26.45
C GLU A 385 6.58 18.95 26.09
N SER A 386 6.34 19.21 24.80
CA SER A 386 5.31 20.16 24.35
C SER A 386 3.87 19.69 24.57
N LEU A 387 3.67 18.40 24.88
CA LEU A 387 2.37 17.76 25.08
C LEU A 387 2.06 17.48 26.56
N GLY A 388 3.03 17.64 27.45
CA GLY A 388 2.87 17.60 28.91
C GLY A 388 2.68 18.99 29.50
#